data_AF-A0A1I0NJM1-F1
#
_entry.id   AF-A0A1I0NJM1-F1
#
_cell.length_a   1.000
_cell.length_b   1.000
_cell.length_c   1.000
_cell.angle_alpha   90.00
_cell.angle_beta   90.00
_cell.angle_gamma   90.00
#
_symmetry.space_group_name_H-M   'P 1'
#
loop_
_entity.id
_entity.type
_entity.pdbx_description
1 polymer ?
#
loop_
_entity_poly.entity_id
_entity_poly.type
_entity_poly.pdbx_seq_one_letter_code
_entity_poly.pdbx_strand_id
1 'polypeptide(L)'
;MVCVENEIFNCLNDSFLDDLSNEFVMILSKIKENSPDKQLSSFHFIFIPTKIVFFMDQNSLDKIIQRSLEIREKYHQLEIRQNGKEWTLEQDVLAFLTDAGLVGRDVMSHEKTWTKPNSAEELEHKLAENIWWLIILADRTGIDIKEALEKFLIKTENILK
;
A
#
# COMPACT_ATOMS: atom_id res chain seq x y z
N MET A 1 22.87 -21.43 -19.25
CA MET A 1 22.27 -21.72 -17.93
C MET A 1 20.96 -20.93 -17.88
N VAL A 2 19.95 -21.46 -18.56
CA VAL A 2 18.61 -20.88 -18.75
C VAL A 2 17.68 -22.02 -18.38
N CYS A 3 17.15 -22.03 -17.15
CA CYS A 3 16.14 -23.00 -16.67
C CYS A 3 15.74 -22.67 -15.20
N VAL A 4 15.18 -21.49 -14.91
CA VAL A 4 14.34 -21.28 -13.69
C VAL A 4 13.22 -20.24 -13.90
N GLU A 5 13.10 -19.56 -15.05
CA GLU A 5 12.11 -18.47 -15.23
C GLU A 5 10.76 -18.90 -15.84
N ASN A 6 10.61 -20.14 -16.32
CA ASN A 6 9.46 -20.53 -17.16
C ASN A 6 8.26 -21.19 -16.43
N GLU A 7 8.32 -21.44 -15.12
CA GLU A 7 7.20 -22.11 -14.41
C GLU A 7 6.34 -21.17 -13.58
N ILE A 8 6.84 -20.02 -13.15
CA ILE A 8 6.05 -19.05 -12.36
C ILE A 8 5.19 -18.17 -13.28
N PHE A 9 5.68 -17.83 -14.48
CA PHE A 9 4.96 -16.97 -15.42
C PHE A 9 3.81 -17.65 -16.18
N ASN A 10 3.84 -18.98 -16.33
CA ASN A 10 2.79 -19.72 -17.05
C ASN A 10 1.57 -20.09 -16.17
N CYS A 11 1.65 -19.94 -14.84
CA CYS A 11 0.52 -20.19 -13.94
C CYS A 11 -0.34 -18.95 -13.67
N LEU A 12 0.18 -17.74 -13.92
CA LEU A 12 -0.56 -16.49 -13.79
C LEU A 12 -1.02 -16.06 -15.18
N ASN A 13 -2.10 -16.67 -15.66
CA ASN A 13 -2.80 -16.20 -16.87
C ASN A 13 -3.10 -14.70 -16.70
N ASP A 14 -2.82 -13.89 -17.72
CA ASP A 14 -3.10 -12.44 -17.72
C ASP A 14 -4.56 -12.13 -17.31
N SER A 15 -5.50 -13.04 -17.57
CA SER A 15 -6.90 -12.90 -17.14
C SER A 15 -7.08 -12.91 -15.61
N PHE A 16 -6.24 -13.60 -14.85
CA PHE A 16 -6.34 -13.70 -13.39
C PHE A 16 -5.85 -12.41 -12.71
N LEU A 17 -4.81 -11.78 -13.27
CA LEU A 17 -4.31 -10.48 -12.80
C LEU A 17 -5.25 -9.33 -13.19
N ASP A 18 -5.88 -9.42 -14.36
CA ASP A 18 -6.92 -8.48 -14.78
C ASP A 18 -8.20 -8.62 -13.93
N ASP A 19 -8.63 -9.83 -13.58
CA ASP A 19 -9.80 -10.05 -12.72
C ASP A 19 -9.59 -9.55 -11.28
N LEU A 20 -8.42 -9.81 -10.68
CA LEU A 20 -8.11 -9.35 -9.32
C LEU A 20 -7.98 -7.82 -9.23
N SER A 21 -7.39 -7.18 -10.25
CA SER A 21 -7.27 -5.71 -10.29
C SER A 21 -8.62 -5.03 -10.47
N ASN A 22 -9.52 -5.59 -11.29
CA ASN A 22 -10.87 -5.07 -11.50
C ASN A 22 -11.74 -5.22 -10.25
N GLU A 23 -11.62 -6.33 -9.52
CA GLU A 23 -12.35 -6.56 -8.28
C GLU A 23 -11.90 -5.59 -7.16
N PHE A 24 -10.59 -5.31 -7.07
CA PHE A 24 -10.03 -4.34 -6.13
C PHE A 24 -10.47 -2.89 -6.41
N VAL A 25 -10.51 -2.48 -7.68
CA VAL A 25 -11.01 -1.16 -8.10
C VAL A 25 -12.51 -1.01 -7.80
N MET A 26 -13.30 -2.07 -8.00
CA MET A 26 -14.71 -2.09 -7.59
C MET A 26 -14.88 -1.98 -6.07
N ILE A 27 -13.98 -2.58 -5.28
CA ILE A 27 -13.99 -2.48 -3.81
C ILE A 27 -13.68 -1.05 -3.35
N LEU A 28 -12.64 -0.41 -3.89
CA LEU A 28 -12.27 0.97 -3.55
C LEU A 28 -13.36 1.98 -3.91
N SER A 29 -14.04 1.80 -5.05
CA SER A 29 -15.18 2.64 -5.43
C SER A 29 -16.37 2.49 -4.48
N LYS A 30 -16.67 1.27 -4.00
CA LYS A 30 -17.74 1.00 -3.02
C LYS A 30 -17.46 1.59 -1.64
N ILE A 31 -16.19 1.65 -1.24
CA ILE A 31 -15.74 2.26 0.02
C ILE A 31 -15.90 3.79 -0.05
N LYS A 32 -15.54 4.40 -1.18
CA LYS A 32 -15.68 5.85 -1.41
C LYS A 32 -17.14 6.31 -1.43
N GLU A 33 -18.05 5.48 -1.93
CA GLU A 33 -19.49 5.78 -2.03
C GLU A 33 -20.22 5.74 -0.66
N ASN A 34 -19.68 5.02 0.33
CA ASN A 34 -20.30 4.82 1.65
C ASN A 34 -19.70 5.68 2.78
N SER A 35 -18.80 6.63 2.48
CA SER A 35 -18.16 7.47 3.52
C SER A 35 -18.99 8.74 3.81
N PRO A 36 -19.40 9.02 5.07
CA PRO A 36 -20.40 10.03 5.39
C PRO A 36 -19.87 11.47 5.58
N ASP A 37 -18.62 11.79 5.24
CA ASP A 37 -18.05 13.11 5.50
C ASP A 37 -18.26 14.11 4.34
N LYS A 38 -19.49 14.61 4.26
CA LYS A 38 -19.79 15.94 3.73
C LYS A 38 -20.21 16.84 4.88
N GLN A 39 -19.25 17.51 5.51
CA GLN A 39 -19.40 18.85 6.11
C GLN A 39 -18.16 19.24 6.89
N LEU A 40 -17.61 20.42 6.59
CA LEU A 40 -17.32 21.45 7.59
C LEU A 40 -16.90 22.72 6.85
N SER A 41 -17.93 23.50 6.49
CA SER A 41 -17.79 24.93 6.29
C SER A 41 -17.74 25.63 7.65
N SER A 42 -17.04 26.77 7.67
CA SER A 42 -17.13 27.87 8.66
C SER A 42 -16.18 27.81 9.86
N PHE A 43 -15.07 28.58 9.81
CA PHE A 43 -14.53 29.24 11.01
C PHE A 43 -14.03 30.65 10.68
N HIS A 44 -14.34 31.57 11.59
CA HIS A 44 -14.19 33.01 11.51
C HIS A 44 -12.73 33.49 11.32
N PHE A 45 -12.56 34.52 10.51
CA PHE A 45 -11.32 35.30 10.41
C PHE A 45 -11.03 36.01 11.74
N ILE A 46 -9.89 35.70 12.35
CA ILE A 46 -9.22 36.57 13.31
C ILE A 46 -7.80 36.82 12.77
N PHE A 47 -7.54 38.07 12.43
CA PHE A 47 -6.28 38.53 11.85
C PHE A 47 -5.26 38.77 12.98
N ILE A 48 -4.24 37.92 13.09
CA ILE A 48 -3.05 38.19 13.92
C ILE A 48 -1.80 37.89 13.07
N PRO A 49 -0.98 38.89 12.70
CA PRO A 49 0.19 38.68 11.89
C PRO A 49 1.39 38.40 12.80
N THR A 50 1.68 37.13 13.07
CA THR A 50 3.03 36.54 13.17
C THR A 50 2.96 35.13 13.77
N LYS A 51 3.10 34.13 12.88
CA LYS A 51 3.44 32.73 13.14
C LYS A 51 2.80 32.08 14.37
N ILE A 52 1.56 31.61 14.21
CA ILE A 52 1.14 30.37 14.88
C ILE A 52 1.91 29.24 14.18
N VAL A 53 2.96 28.73 14.82
CA VAL A 53 3.50 27.42 14.46
C VAL A 53 2.47 26.42 14.97
N PHE A 54 1.57 26.01 14.08
CA PHE A 54 0.85 24.76 14.30
C PHE A 54 1.92 23.67 14.28
N PHE A 55 2.19 23.03 15.42
CA PHE A 55 2.74 21.68 15.41
C PHE A 55 1.70 20.80 14.73
N MET A 56 1.81 20.69 13.40
CA MET A 56 1.17 19.60 12.68
C MET A 56 1.84 18.34 13.21
N ASP A 57 1.06 17.50 13.88
CA ASP A 57 1.44 16.17 14.34
C ASP A 57 2.18 15.47 13.18
N GLN A 58 3.52 15.32 13.28
CA GLN A 58 4.27 14.59 12.28
C GLN A 58 3.72 13.16 12.26
N ASN A 59 3.34 12.64 11.10
CA ASN A 59 2.84 11.26 10.97
C ASN A 59 3.95 10.29 11.42
N SER A 60 3.95 9.91 12.70
CA SER A 60 4.90 8.92 13.22
C SER A 60 4.64 7.57 12.56
N LEU A 61 5.71 6.78 12.38
CA LEU A 61 5.59 5.44 11.82
C LEU A 61 4.65 4.56 12.67
N ASP A 62 4.61 4.76 14.00
CA ASP A 62 3.68 4.09 14.90
C ASP A 62 2.21 4.35 14.52
N LYS A 63 1.86 5.61 14.25
CA LYS A 63 0.50 5.98 13.86
C LYS A 63 0.14 5.42 12.49
N ILE A 64 1.11 5.35 11.57
CA ILE A 64 0.92 4.73 10.26
C ILE A 64 0.67 3.23 10.43
N ILE A 65 1.50 2.53 11.20
CA ILE A 65 1.33 1.10 11.49
C ILE A 65 -0.04 0.84 12.08
N GLN A 66 -0.44 1.57 13.12
CA GLN A 66 -1.75 1.42 13.74
C GLN A 66 -2.89 1.54 12.71
N ARG A 67 -2.88 2.61 11.90
CA ARG A 67 -3.90 2.82 10.86
C ARG A 67 -3.90 1.72 9.81
N SER A 68 -2.72 1.21 9.43
CA SER A 68 -2.60 0.10 8.49
C SER A 68 -3.28 -1.16 9.01
N LEU A 69 -3.05 -1.52 10.27
CA LEU A 69 -3.66 -2.69 10.91
C LEU A 69 -5.18 -2.55 11.02
N GLU A 70 -5.68 -1.37 11.41
CA GLU A 70 -7.11 -1.07 11.44
C GLU A 70 -7.77 -1.20 10.05
N ILE A 71 -7.06 -0.85 8.99
CA ILE A 71 -7.54 -1.04 7.61
C ILE A 71 -7.56 -2.53 7.24
N ARG A 72 -6.51 -3.30 7.56
CA ARG A 72 -6.44 -4.73 7.25
C ARG A 72 -7.57 -5.52 7.92
N GLU A 73 -7.90 -5.17 9.15
CA GLU A 73 -9.03 -5.75 9.87
C GLU A 73 -10.36 -5.51 9.14
N LYS A 74 -10.56 -4.31 8.58
CA LYS A 74 -11.76 -4.03 7.74
C LYS A 74 -11.79 -4.88 6.46
N TYR A 75 -10.62 -5.17 5.89
CA TYR A 75 -10.51 -6.09 4.75
C TYR A 75 -10.81 -7.54 5.16
N HIS A 76 -10.29 -8.03 6.29
CA HIS A 76 -10.67 -9.37 6.82
C HIS A 76 -12.19 -9.51 6.98
N GLN A 77 -12.84 -8.48 7.54
CA GLN A 77 -14.30 -8.46 7.67
C GLN A 77 -15.03 -8.44 6.31
N LEU A 78 -14.43 -7.87 5.27
CA LEU A 78 -14.97 -7.93 3.91
C LEU A 78 -14.81 -9.34 3.32
N GLU A 79 -13.63 -9.94 3.45
CA GLU A 79 -13.31 -11.29 2.99
C GLU A 79 -14.21 -12.35 3.63
N ILE A 80 -14.46 -12.26 4.95
CA ILE A 80 -15.40 -13.13 5.65
C ILE A 80 -16.81 -12.98 5.06
N ARG A 81 -17.26 -11.75 4.78
CA ARG A 81 -18.59 -11.51 4.19
C ARG A 81 -18.71 -12.06 2.77
N GLN A 82 -17.65 -12.04 1.98
CA GLN A 82 -17.66 -12.45 0.58
C GLN A 82 -17.36 -13.94 0.39
N ASN A 83 -16.36 -14.47 1.10
CA ASN A 83 -15.80 -15.80 0.89
C ASN A 83 -15.94 -16.70 2.13
N GLY A 84 -16.54 -16.22 3.22
CA GLY A 84 -16.77 -16.98 4.45
C GLY A 84 -15.51 -17.18 5.31
N LYS A 85 -14.37 -16.64 4.90
CA LYS A 85 -13.09 -16.73 5.61
C LYS A 85 -12.19 -15.55 5.25
N GLU A 86 -11.26 -15.25 6.15
CA GLU A 86 -10.14 -14.34 5.88
C GLU A 86 -9.19 -14.94 4.83
N TRP A 87 -8.49 -14.07 4.13
CA TRP A 87 -7.39 -14.43 3.26
C TRP A 87 -6.25 -15.02 4.07
N THR A 88 -5.67 -16.09 3.55
CA THR A 88 -4.45 -16.67 4.13
C THR A 88 -3.27 -15.74 3.92
N LEU A 89 -2.18 -15.98 4.66
CA LEU A 89 -0.95 -15.21 4.50
C LEU A 89 -0.40 -15.31 3.06
N GLU A 90 -0.52 -16.49 2.43
CA GLU A 90 -0.11 -16.70 1.04
C GLU A 90 -0.93 -15.85 0.06
N GLN A 91 -2.21 -15.63 0.35
CA GLN A 91 -3.07 -14.76 -0.46
C GLN A 91 -2.70 -13.29 -0.30
N ASP A 92 -2.37 -12.84 0.92
CA ASP A 92 -1.85 -11.48 1.15
C ASP A 92 -0.51 -11.27 0.43
N VAL A 93 0.39 -12.26 0.46
CA VAL A 93 1.67 -12.19 -0.26
C VAL A 93 1.45 -12.11 -1.78
N LEU A 94 0.48 -12.86 -2.32
CA LEU A 94 0.16 -12.81 -3.74
C LEU A 94 -0.38 -11.43 -4.17
N ALA A 95 -1.23 -10.81 -3.34
CA ALA A 95 -1.72 -9.45 -3.58
C ALA A 95 -0.57 -8.43 -3.53
N PHE A 96 0.30 -8.51 -2.52
CA PHE A 96 1.50 -7.70 -2.43
C PHE A 96 2.39 -7.80 -3.68
N LEU A 97 2.68 -9.02 -4.15
CA LEU A 97 3.52 -9.23 -5.33
C LEU A 97 2.94 -8.59 -6.60
N THR A 98 1.61 -8.58 -6.71
CA THR A 98 0.91 -7.91 -7.81
C THR A 98 1.16 -6.40 -7.77
N ASP A 99 0.98 -5.77 -6.61
CA ASP A 99 1.20 -4.33 -6.45
C ASP A 99 2.68 -3.94 -6.56
N ALA A 100 3.60 -4.79 -6.11
CA ALA A 100 5.03 -4.60 -6.29
C ALA A 100 5.43 -4.60 -7.78
N GLY A 101 4.83 -5.48 -8.58
CA GLY A 101 5.01 -5.50 -10.04
C GLY A 101 4.50 -4.22 -10.71
N LEU A 102 3.38 -3.66 -10.22
CA LEU A 102 2.81 -2.41 -10.74
C LEU A 102 3.72 -1.22 -10.48
N VAL A 103 4.38 -1.13 -9.32
CA VAL A 103 5.40 -0.10 -9.06
C VAL A 103 6.48 -0.11 -10.14
N GLY A 104 6.99 -1.28 -10.52
CA GLY A 104 8.00 -1.39 -11.58
C GLY A 104 7.51 -0.82 -12.91
N ARG A 105 6.27 -1.18 -13.32
CA ARG A 105 5.67 -0.69 -14.56
C ARG A 105 5.41 0.83 -14.51
N ASP A 106 4.97 1.35 -13.37
CA ASP A 106 4.68 2.76 -13.20
C ASP A 106 5.95 3.62 -13.15
N VAL A 107 7.05 3.10 -12.58
CA VAL A 107 8.39 3.73 -12.69
C VAL A 107 8.84 3.80 -14.15
N MET A 108 8.72 2.72 -14.93
CA MET A 108 9.09 2.73 -16.35
C MET A 108 8.29 3.79 -17.13
N SER A 109 7.02 3.99 -16.76
CA SER A 109 6.19 5.03 -17.37
C SER A 109 6.56 6.43 -16.89
N HIS A 110 6.88 6.59 -15.61
CA HIS A 110 7.41 7.84 -15.05
C HIS A 110 8.70 8.27 -15.77
N GLU A 111 9.60 7.32 -16.05
CA GLU A 111 10.84 7.53 -16.82
C GLU A 111 10.61 7.66 -18.33
N LYS A 112 9.37 7.64 -18.81
CA LYS A 112 8.96 7.79 -20.23
C LYS A 112 9.51 6.72 -21.18
N THR A 113 9.99 5.60 -20.63
CA THR A 113 10.38 4.42 -21.42
C THR A 113 9.19 3.56 -21.83
N TRP A 114 8.05 3.75 -21.17
CA TRP A 114 6.77 3.12 -21.45
C TRP A 114 5.66 4.18 -21.45
N THR A 115 4.74 4.15 -22.41
CA THR A 115 3.66 5.16 -22.47
C THR A 115 2.41 4.65 -21.75
N LYS A 116 2.19 5.07 -20.49
CA LYS A 116 0.93 4.85 -19.74
C LYS A 116 0.38 6.21 -19.26
N PRO A 117 -0.88 6.56 -19.54
CA PRO A 117 -1.49 7.77 -18.97
C PRO A 117 -1.57 7.69 -17.44
N ASN A 118 -1.50 8.84 -16.76
CA ASN A 118 -1.61 8.97 -15.29
C ASN A 118 -0.56 8.21 -14.47
N SER A 119 0.61 7.91 -15.04
CA SER A 119 1.63 7.09 -14.36
C SER A 119 2.19 7.68 -13.06
N ALA A 120 2.22 9.00 -12.91
CA ALA A 120 2.72 9.63 -11.69
C ALA A 120 1.79 9.42 -10.48
N GLU A 121 0.47 9.54 -10.69
CA GLU A 121 -0.54 9.34 -9.64
C GLU A 121 -0.63 7.84 -9.27
N GLU A 122 -0.61 6.96 -10.27
CA GLU A 122 -0.58 5.51 -10.05
C GLU A 122 0.70 5.07 -9.32
N LEU A 123 1.85 5.64 -9.67
CA LEU A 123 3.11 5.38 -8.98
C LEU A 123 3.03 5.78 -7.50
N GLU A 124 2.51 6.98 -7.19
CA GLU A 124 2.33 7.43 -5.82
C GLU A 124 1.43 6.47 -5.03
N HIS A 125 0.31 6.08 -5.62
CA HIS A 125 -0.64 5.15 -5.01
C HIS A 125 0.01 3.79 -4.75
N LYS A 126 0.68 3.20 -5.74
CA LYS A 126 1.29 1.87 -5.61
C LYS A 126 2.50 1.85 -4.70
N LEU A 127 3.28 2.94 -4.62
CA LEU A 127 4.32 3.07 -3.59
C LEU A 127 3.73 3.05 -2.19
N ALA A 128 2.64 3.78 -1.95
CA ALA A 128 1.96 3.80 -0.66
C ALA A 128 1.36 2.43 -0.30
N GLU A 129 0.72 1.76 -1.26
CA GLU A 129 0.13 0.43 -1.07
C GLU A 129 1.20 -0.64 -0.78
N ASN A 130 2.36 -0.57 -1.42
CA ASN A 130 3.49 -1.46 -1.11
C ASN A 130 4.00 -1.26 0.33
N ILE A 131 4.08 -0.02 0.81
CA ILE A 131 4.44 0.25 2.21
C ILE A 131 3.37 -0.34 3.15
N TRP A 132 2.08 -0.19 2.82
CA TRP A 132 1.00 -0.78 3.60
C TRP A 132 1.11 -2.31 3.65
N TRP A 133 1.31 -2.97 2.51
CA TRP A 133 1.52 -4.43 2.45
C TRP A 133 2.70 -4.90 3.29
N LEU A 134 3.84 -4.21 3.24
CA LEU A 134 5.01 -4.57 4.06
C LEU A 134 4.70 -4.48 5.57
N ILE A 135 3.91 -3.49 5.99
CA ILE A 135 3.44 -3.39 7.37
C ILE A 135 2.54 -4.58 7.73
N ILE A 136 1.58 -4.92 6.88
CA ILE A 136 0.66 -6.05 7.11
C ILE A 136 1.40 -7.38 7.16
N LEU A 137 2.31 -7.63 6.21
CA LEU A 137 3.07 -8.86 6.17
C LEU A 137 3.97 -9.01 7.40
N ALA A 138 4.56 -7.91 7.88
CA ALA A 138 5.33 -7.93 9.12
C ALA A 138 4.46 -8.31 10.32
N ASP A 139 3.27 -7.70 10.48
CA ASP A 139 2.32 -8.05 11.53
C ASP A 139 1.86 -9.51 11.46
N ARG A 140 1.43 -9.97 10.27
CA ARG A 140 0.97 -11.35 10.05
C ARG A 140 2.07 -12.41 10.24
N THR A 141 3.34 -12.02 10.20
CA THR A 141 4.49 -12.90 10.44
C THR A 141 5.11 -12.72 11.83
N GLY A 142 4.58 -11.82 12.66
CA GLY A 142 5.09 -11.54 14.00
C GLY A 142 6.43 -10.79 14.01
N ILE A 143 6.75 -10.06 12.94
CA ILE A 143 7.97 -9.27 12.81
C ILE A 143 7.69 -7.81 13.21
N ASP A 144 8.46 -7.26 14.15
CA ASP A 144 8.47 -5.81 14.36
C ASP A 144 9.21 -5.13 13.21
N ILE A 145 8.44 -4.51 12.31
CA ILE A 145 8.99 -3.86 11.11
C ILE A 145 9.94 -2.70 11.44
N LYS A 146 9.74 -2.00 12.56
CA LYS A 146 10.61 -0.89 12.97
C LYS A 146 11.96 -1.42 13.41
N GLU A 147 11.96 -2.47 14.24
CA GLU A 147 13.19 -3.11 14.68
C GLU A 147 13.94 -3.77 13.52
N ALA A 148 13.21 -4.43 12.61
CA ALA A 148 13.79 -5.04 11.42
C ALA A 148 14.45 -4.00 10.51
N LEU A 149 13.79 -2.86 10.28
CA LEU A 149 14.33 -1.76 9.48
C LEU A 149 15.57 -1.14 10.13
N GLU A 150 15.53 -0.85 11.43
CA GLU A 150 16.66 -0.29 12.17
C GLU A 150 17.90 -1.21 12.10
N LYS A 151 17.70 -2.51 12.32
CA LYS A 151 18.76 -3.52 12.20
C LYS A 151 19.36 -3.55 10.79
N PHE A 152 18.53 -3.45 9.76
CA PHE A 152 18.99 -3.41 8.37
C PHE A 152 19.84 -2.18 8.09
N LEU A 153 19.40 -0.99 8.52
CA LEU A 153 20.12 0.27 8.30
C LEU A 153 21.48 0.26 9.01
N ILE A 154 21.51 -0.03 10.32
CA ILE A 154 22.76 -0.11 11.10
C ILE A 154 23.76 -1.08 10.46
N LYS A 155 23.29 -2.27 10.07
CA LYS A 155 24.14 -3.27 9.42
C LYS A 155 24.71 -2.74 8.11
N THR A 156 23.90 -2.12 7.28
CA THR A 156 24.30 -1.61 5.95
C THR A 156 25.28 -0.45 6.07
N GLU A 157 25.02 0.50 6.97
CA GLU A 157 25.91 1.62 7.25
C GLU A 157 27.30 1.15 7.71
N ASN A 158 27.36 0.09 8.52
CA ASN A 158 28.64 -0.45 8.97
C ASN A 158 29.43 -1.18 7.87
N ILE A 159 28.76 -1.69 6.83
CA ILE A 159 29.40 -2.30 5.67
C ILE A 159 29.99 -1.24 4.73
N LEU A 160 29.35 -0.06 4.66
CA LEU A 160 29.73 1.03 3.74
C LEU A 160 30.72 2.04 4.34
N LYS A 161 31.16 1.84 5.59
CA LYS A 161 32.25 2.60 6.23
C LYS A 161 33.61 2.07 5.82
#